data_AF-A0A4R5DB91-F1
#
_entry.id   AF-A0A4R5DB91-F1
#
_cell.length_a   1.000
_cell.length_b   1.000
_cell.length_c   1.000
_cell.angle_alpha   90.00
_cell.angle_beta   90.00
_cell.angle_gamma   90.00
#
_symmetry.space_group_name_H-M   'P 1'
#
loop_
_entity.id
_entity.type
_entity.pdbx_description
1 polymer ?
#
loop_
_entity_poly.entity_id
_entity_poly.type
_entity_poly.pdbx_seq_one_letter_code
_entity_poly.pdbx_strand_id
1 'polypeptide(L)'
;MTRSQFDTRGITDFTDPLTAVTRRGKLVHAKREGFLELDAAGERFELLGPFDNAAQPGDDVEITGVVAPQSRTARTAPAMLVRHVRRI
;
A
#
# COMPACT_ATOMS: atom_id res chain seq x y z
N MET A 1 3.96 11.18 -47.37
CA MET A 1 3.25 11.56 -46.14
C MET A 1 1.99 10.73 -46.04
N THR A 2 1.89 9.81 -45.09
CA THR A 2 0.61 9.31 -44.58
C THR A 2 0.87 8.64 -43.22
N ARG A 3 0.37 9.30 -42.16
CA ARG A 3 0.40 8.84 -40.77
C ARG A 3 -0.50 7.60 -40.65
N SER A 4 0.05 6.45 -40.30
CA SER A 4 -0.74 5.34 -39.77
C SER A 4 -0.81 5.48 -38.25
N GLN A 5 -1.98 5.90 -37.79
CA GLN A 5 -2.36 5.95 -36.38
C GLN A 5 -2.47 4.51 -35.88
N PHE A 6 -1.54 4.07 -35.04
CA PHE A 6 -1.80 2.91 -34.20
C PHE A 6 -2.72 3.33 -33.06
N ASP A 7 -3.97 2.90 -33.20
CA ASP A 7 -5.06 2.98 -32.23
C ASP A 7 -4.57 2.60 -30.82
N THR A 8 -4.32 3.60 -29.97
CA THR A 8 -4.07 3.42 -28.54
C THR A 8 -5.42 3.43 -27.82
N ARG A 9 -6.32 2.51 -28.19
CA ARG A 9 -7.66 2.36 -27.60
C ARG A 9 -7.88 0.99 -26.98
N GLY A 10 -6.86 0.44 -26.33
CA GLY A 10 -6.93 -0.89 -25.71
C GLY A 10 -5.96 -1.16 -24.56
N ILE A 11 -5.36 -0.12 -23.95
CA ILE A 11 -4.45 -0.26 -22.79
C ILE A 11 -4.98 0.61 -21.64
N THR A 12 -6.23 0.43 -21.24
CA THR A 12 -6.83 1.20 -20.13
C THR A 12 -7.06 0.38 -18.85
N ASP A 13 -6.70 -0.90 -18.83
CA ASP A 13 -6.85 -1.77 -17.64
C ASP A 13 -5.54 -2.34 -17.11
N PHE A 14 -4.39 -1.76 -17.48
CA PHE A 14 -3.21 -1.91 -16.64
C PHE A 14 -3.39 -0.98 -15.45
N THR A 15 -3.98 -1.50 -14.37
CA THR A 15 -3.86 -0.84 -13.06
C THR A 15 -2.36 -0.74 -12.81
N ASP A 16 -1.80 0.47 -12.90
CA ASP A 16 -0.39 0.68 -12.65
C ASP A 16 -0.09 0.07 -11.26
N PRO A 17 0.78 -0.95 -11.16
CA PRO A 17 1.08 -1.61 -9.89
C PRO A 17 1.69 -0.65 -8.86
N LEU A 18 2.09 0.55 -9.30
CA LEU A 18 2.61 1.62 -8.45
C LEU A 18 1.56 2.69 -8.10
N THR A 19 0.28 2.45 -8.38
CA THR A 19 -0.80 3.35 -7.98
C THR A 19 -0.85 3.45 -6.46
N ALA A 20 -0.69 4.66 -5.93
CA ALA A 20 -0.82 4.91 -4.51
C ALA A 20 -2.29 4.80 -4.07
N VAL A 21 -2.52 4.10 -2.96
CA VAL A 21 -3.83 3.95 -2.33
C VAL A 21 -3.80 4.57 -0.95
N THR A 22 -4.97 5.03 -0.49
CA THR A 22 -5.16 5.50 0.89
C THR A 22 -5.98 4.48 1.67
N ARG A 23 -5.49 4.06 2.83
CA ARG A 23 -6.16 3.14 3.76
C ARG A 23 -6.26 3.79 5.13
N ARG A 24 -7.35 3.49 5.84
CA ARG A 24 -7.56 3.89 7.23
C ARG A 24 -7.65 2.66 8.11
N GLY A 25 -7.11 2.77 9.31
CA GLY A 25 -7.12 1.66 10.25
C GLY A 25 -6.27 1.96 11.46
N LYS A 26 -6.04 0.93 12.26
CA LYS A 26 -5.27 1.03 13.50
C LYS A 26 -3.84 0.56 13.27
N LEU A 27 -2.86 1.33 13.74
CA LEU A 27 -1.49 0.84 13.81
C LEU A 27 -1.36 -0.22 14.90
N VAL A 28 -0.82 -1.37 14.56
CA VAL A 28 -0.55 -2.47 15.49
C VAL A 28 0.88 -2.95 15.33
N HIS A 29 1.41 -3.61 16.36
CA HIS A 29 2.71 -4.27 16.24
C HIS A 29 2.63 -5.37 15.19
N ALA A 30 3.60 -5.39 14.28
CA ALA A 30 3.72 -6.49 13.35
C ALA A 30 4.13 -7.77 14.10
N LYS A 31 3.83 -8.92 13.50
CA LYS A 31 4.35 -10.21 14.00
C LYS A 31 5.87 -10.30 13.90
N ARG A 32 6.47 -9.57 12.97
CA ARG A 32 7.92 -9.48 12.79
C ARG A 32 8.47 -8.32 13.63
N GLU A 33 9.46 -8.60 14.47
CA GLU A 33 10.06 -7.58 15.33
C GLU A 33 10.58 -6.39 14.52
N GLY A 34 10.32 -5.17 15.02
CA GLY A 34 10.76 -3.93 14.39
C GLY A 34 9.87 -3.39 13.27
N PHE A 35 8.75 -4.06 12.95
CA PHE A 35 7.80 -3.60 11.92
C PHE A 35 6.44 -3.24 12.51
N LEU A 36 5.67 -2.45 11.75
CA LEU A 36 4.28 -2.11 12.05
C LEU A 36 3.33 -2.74 11.03
N GLU A 37 2.14 -3.06 11.49
CA GLU A 37 1.02 -3.50 10.66
C GLU A 37 -0.10 -2.45 10.72
N LEU A 38 -0.80 -2.25 9.61
CA LEU A 38 -2.09 -1.55 9.59
C LEU A 38 -3.21 -2.58 9.63
N ASP A 39 -4.03 -2.54 10.68
CA ASP A 39 -5.28 -3.30 10.75
C ASP A 39 -6.41 -2.45 10.17
N ALA A 40 -6.77 -2.72 8.92
CA ALA A 40 -7.76 -1.99 8.14
C ALA A 40 -8.92 -2.91 7.76
N ALA A 41 -10.07 -2.74 8.43
CA ALA A 41 -11.31 -3.46 8.13
C ALA A 41 -11.16 -5.00 8.06
N GLY A 42 -10.32 -5.57 8.93
CA GLY A 42 -10.08 -7.02 9.00
C GLY A 42 -9.00 -7.53 8.05
N GLU A 43 -8.38 -6.66 7.26
CA GLU A 43 -7.19 -6.94 6.48
C GLU A 43 -5.96 -6.30 7.14
N ARG A 44 -4.86 -7.05 7.23
CA ARG A 44 -3.61 -6.56 7.80
C ARG A 44 -2.60 -6.30 6.71
N PHE A 45 -2.01 -5.11 6.73
CA PHE A 45 -0.94 -4.72 5.82
C PHE A 45 0.36 -4.60 6.59
N GLU A 46 1.39 -5.33 6.19
CA GLU A 46 2.75 -5.08 6.66
C GLU A 46 3.23 -3.75 6.08
N LEU A 47 3.69 -2.84 6.93
CA LEU A 47 4.05 -1.51 6.50
C LEU A 47 5.57 -1.41 6.30
N LEU A 48 5.98 -1.03 5.09
CA LEU A 48 7.37 -0.93 4.65
C LEU A 48 7.76 0.53 4.42
N GLY A 49 8.97 0.90 4.83
CA GLY A 49 9.51 2.24 4.63
C GLY A 49 9.58 3.05 5.92
N PRO A 50 10.09 4.29 5.85
CA PRO A 50 10.18 5.14 7.02
C PRO A 50 8.78 5.54 7.48
N PHE A 51 8.40 5.10 8.67
CA PHE A 51 7.25 5.63 9.39
C PHE A 51 7.67 6.93 10.04
N ASP A 52 6.95 8.01 9.75
CA ASP A 52 7.13 9.22 10.52
C ASP A 52 6.81 8.91 11.98
N ASN A 53 7.74 9.23 12.89
CA ASN A 53 7.68 8.85 14.32
C ASN A 53 6.47 9.44 15.07
N ALA A 54 5.64 10.25 14.40
CA ALA A 54 4.44 10.84 14.97
C ALA A 54 3.34 9.80 15.25
N ALA A 55 3.33 8.67 14.54
CA ALA A 55 2.31 7.63 14.67
C ALA A 55 2.85 6.42 15.44
N GLN A 56 2.09 5.98 16.45
CA GLN A 56 2.47 4.91 17.37
C GLN A 56 1.50 3.73 17.27
N PRO A 57 1.93 2.51 17.65
CA PRO A 57 1.02 1.39 17.87
C PRO A 57 -0.14 1.81 18.78
N GLY A 58 -1.37 1.56 18.35
CA GLY A 58 -2.58 1.98 19.03
C GLY A 58 -3.28 3.18 18.41
N ASP A 59 -2.58 4.01 17.63
CA ASP A 59 -3.18 5.15 16.94
C ASP A 59 -4.09 4.70 15.79
N ASP A 60 -5.20 5.42 15.62
CA ASP A 60 -5.96 5.42 14.39
C ASP A 60 -5.25 6.32 13.37
N VAL A 61 -5.03 5.80 12.17
CA VAL A 61 -4.27 6.47 11.12
C VAL A 61 -4.92 6.36 9.75
N GLU A 62 -4.59 7.33 8.92
CA GLU A 62 -4.74 7.30 7.48
C GLU A 62 -3.35 7.19 6.85
N ILE A 63 -3.15 6.15 6.04
CA ILE A 63 -1.89 5.86 5.37
C ILE A 63 -2.10 5.95 3.87
N THR A 64 -1.23 6.70 3.19
CA THR A 64 -1.11 6.67 1.73
C THR A 64 0.18 5.94 1.35
N GLY A 65 0.06 4.92 0.50
CA GLY A 65 1.17 4.08 0.12
C GLY A 65 0.90 3.27 -1.13
N VAL A 66 1.90 2.51 -1.58
CA VAL A 66 1.77 1.60 -2.73
C VAL A 66 1.72 0.18 -2.19
N VAL A 67 0.69 -0.58 -2.57
CA VAL A 67 0.60 -1.99 -2.18
C VAL A 67 1.62 -2.79 -2.99
N ALA A 68 2.47 -3.54 -2.30
CA ALA A 68 3.44 -4.40 -2.95
C ALA A 68 2.72 -5.49 -3.76
N PRO A 69 3.16 -5.79 -4.99
CA PRO A 69 2.59 -6.89 -5.76
C PRO A 69 2.74 -8.19 -4.99
N GLN A 70 1.62 -8.86 -4.67
CA GLN A 70 1.66 -10.14 -4.00
C GLN A 70 2.12 -11.23 -4.98
N SER A 71 3.25 -11.88 -4.68
CA SER A 71 3.62 -13.11 -5.39
C SER A 71 2.68 -14.24 -4.95
N ARG A 72 2.06 -14.91 -5.93
CA ARG A 72 1.04 -15.97 -5.76
C ARG A 72 1.48 -17.14 -4.85
N THR A 73 2.75 -17.22 -4.49
CA THR A 73 3.39 -18.30 -3.72
C THR A 73 3.62 -18.00 -2.24
N ALA A 74 3.41 -16.77 -1.76
CA ALA A 74 3.75 -16.41 -0.38
C ALA A 74 2.50 -16.24 0.49
N ARG A 75 2.37 -17.07 1.54
CA ARG A 75 1.30 -17.07 2.55
C ARG A 75 1.39 -15.88 3.54
N THR A 76 1.93 -14.75 3.07
CA THR A 76 2.24 -13.55 3.86
C THR A 76 1.17 -12.48 3.64
N ALA A 77 0.91 -11.70 4.68
CA ALA A 77 0.04 -10.53 4.60
C ALA A 77 0.51 -9.58 3.47
N PRO A 78 -0.41 -8.85 2.79
CA PRO A 78 -0.01 -7.81 1.85
C PRO A 78 0.94 -6.83 2.51
N ALA A 79 1.95 -6.38 1.78
CA ALA A 79 2.81 -5.31 2.22
C ALA A 79 2.45 -3.99 1.55
N MET A 80 2.68 -2.87 2.22
CA MET A 80 2.47 -1.53 1.69
C MET A 80 3.73 -0.69 1.90
N LEU A 81 4.30 -0.19 0.81
CA LEU A 81 5.33 0.84 0.87
C LEU A 81 4.69 2.18 1.22
N VAL A 82 4.98 2.67 2.41
CA VAL A 82 4.35 3.85 2.96
C VAL A 82 5.03 5.11 2.45
N ARG A 83 4.20 6.07 2.02
CA ARG A 83 4.63 7.39 1.53
C ARG A 83 4.23 8.51 2.50
N HIS A 84 3.07 8.38 3.12
CA HIS A 84 2.58 9.34 4.09
C HIS A 84 1.70 8.67 5.14
N VAL A 85 1.80 9.14 6.38
CA VAL A 85 0.99 8.69 7.52
C VAL A 85 0.47 9.92 8.24
N ARG A 86 -0.81 9.89 8.59
CA ARG A 86 -1.45 10.92 9.41
C ARG A 86 -2.34 10.27 10.45
N ARG A 87 -2.22 10.71 11.70
CA ARG A 87 -3.14 10.34 12.79
C ARG A 87 -4.50 11.00 12.59
N ILE A 88 -5.58 10.29 12.91
CA ILE A 88 -6.96 10.75 12.77
C ILE A 88 -7.74 10.68 14.07
#